data_AF-I3DWG6-F1
#
_entry.id   AF-I3DWG6-F1
#
_cell.length_a   1.000
_cell.length_b   1.000
_cell.length_c   1.000
_cell.angle_alpha   90.00
_cell.angle_beta   90.00
_cell.angle_gamma   90.00
#
_symmetry.space_group_name_H-M   'P 1'
#
loop_
_entity.id
_entity.type
_entity.pdbx_description
1 polymer ?
#
loop_
_entity_poly.entity_id
_entity_poly.type
_entity_poly.pdbx_seq_one_letter_code
_entity_poly.pdbx_strand_id
1 'polypeptide(L)' 'MLFLFLVQIKTNIPPMIKAILYGVLGAFIGEPFFEWLGFYKSINWNPFFSFPIYIFKFLIGYYLVSGKNFEPLLEKR' A
#
# COMPACT_ATOMS: atom_id res chain seq x y z
N MET A 1 7.58 -1.06 -3.48
CA MET A 1 7.52 -2.48 -3.91
C MET A 1 6.18 -3.15 -3.53
N LEU A 2 5.82 -3.21 -2.25
CA LEU A 2 4.63 -3.94 -1.76
C LEU A 2 3.30 -3.50 -2.38
N PHE A 3 3.10 -2.20 -2.59
CA PHE A 3 1.90 -1.65 -3.23
C PHE A 3 1.64 -2.29 -4.61
N LEU A 4 2.63 -2.26 -5.50
CA LEU A 4 2.50 -2.76 -6.88
C LEU A 4 2.14 -4.26 -6.90
N PHE A 5 2.76 -5.04 -6.01
CA PHE A 5 2.48 -6.47 -5.87
C PHE A 5 1.01 -6.73 -5.48
N LEU A 6 0.50 -6.04 -4.46
CA LEU A 6 -0.89 -6.20 -4.01
C LEU A 6 -1.93 -5.75 -5.05
N VAL A 7 -1.61 -4.71 -5.84
CA VAL A 7 -2.47 -4.23 -6.92
C VAL A 7 -2.54 -5.23 -8.07
N GLN A 8 -1.39 -5.78 -8.51
CA GLN A 8 -1.29 -6.68 -9.66
C GLN A 8 -1.96 -8.04 -9.44
N ILE A 9 -2.09 -8.49 -8.20
CA ILE A 9 -2.79 -9.73 -7.87
C ILE A 9 -4.27 -9.60 -8.27
N LYS A 10 -4.63 -10.18 -9.42
CA LYS A 10 -6.02 -10.33 -9.88
C LYS A 10 -6.70 -11.41 -9.04
N THR A 11 -7.18 -11.01 -7.87
CA THR A 11 -8.06 -11.81 -7.04
C THR A 11 -9.36 -11.06 -6.83
N ASN A 12 -10.47 -11.80 -6.69
CA ASN A 12 -11.81 -11.29 -6.37
C ASN A 12 -11.91 -10.67 -4.95
N ILE A 13 -10.78 -10.26 -4.37
CA ILE A 13 -10.68 -9.65 -3.04
C ILE A 13 -11.00 -8.16 -3.18
N PRO A 14 -11.91 -7.62 -2.36
CA PRO A 14 -12.24 -6.20 -2.40
C PRO A 14 -11.02 -5.31 -2.07
N PRO A 15 -10.89 -4.12 -2.70
CA PRO A 15 -9.75 -3.23 -2.51
C PRO A 15 -9.50 -2.84 -1.05
N MET A 16 -10.56 -2.76 -0.24
CA MET A 16 -10.47 -2.46 1.19
C MET A 16 -9.66 -3.49 1.98
N ILE A 17 -9.83 -4.79 1.70
CA ILE A 17 -9.08 -5.84 2.37
C ILE A 17 -7.58 -5.75 2.02
N LYS A 18 -7.28 -5.46 0.75
CA LYS A 18 -5.90 -5.22 0.31
C LYS A 18 -5.30 -3.98 0.98
N ALA A 19 -6.09 -2.93 1.17
CA ALA A 19 -5.67 -1.71 1.86
C ALA A 19 -5.37 -1.96 3.35
N ILE A 20 -6.24 -2.71 4.04
CA ILE A 20 -6.01 -3.11 5.44
C ILE A 20 -4.74 -3.93 5.56
N LEU A 21 -4.55 -4.94 4.69
CA LEU A 21 -3.33 -5.75 4.68
C LEU A 21 -2.08 -4.88 4.45
N TYR A 22 -2.13 -3.97 3.47
CA TYR A 22 -1.04 -3.02 3.20
C TYR A 22 -0.75 -2.13 4.42
N GLY A 23 -1.81 -1.67 5.10
CA GLY A 23 -1.71 -0.89 6.33
C GLY A 23 -1.05 -1.65 7.47
N VAL A 24 -1.43 -2.90 7.70
CA VAL A 24 -0.84 -3.74 8.75
C VAL A 24 0.64 -3.98 8.46
N LEU A 25 0.97 -4.38 7.23
CA LEU A 25 2.34 -4.63 6.81
C LEU A 25 3.20 -3.36 6.86
N GLY A 26 2.65 -2.19 6.52
CA GLY A 26 3.37 -0.92 6.57
C GLY A 26 3.63 -0.43 8.00
N ALA A 27 2.56 -0.28 8.78
CA ALA A 27 2.61 0.36 10.10
C ALA A 27 3.26 -0.52 11.18
N PHE A 28 3.01 -1.84 11.15
CA PHE A 28 3.42 -2.72 12.25
C PHE A 28 4.59 -3.64 11.92
N ILE A 29 4.94 -3.79 10.63
CA ILE A 29 6.10 -4.59 10.23
C ILE A 29 7.15 -3.70 9.58
N GLY A 30 6.77 -2.94 8.54
CA GLY A 30 7.69 -2.09 7.79
C GLY A 30 8.33 -1.02 8.67
N GLU A 31 7.54 -0.18 9.32
CA GLU A 31 8.03 0.91 10.17
C GLU A 31 8.96 0.41 11.30
N PRO A 32 8.58 -0.56 12.14
CA PRO A 32 9.49 -1.11 13.15
C PRO A 32 10.75 -1.75 12.55
N PHE A 33 10.64 -2.42 11.39
CA PHE A 33 11.80 -2.99 10.70
C PHE A 33 12.79 -1.91 10.24
N PHE A 34 12.30 -0.80 9.69
CA PHE A 34 13.16 0.31 9.26
C PHE A 34 13.77 1.08 10.43
N GLU A 35 13.03 1.23 11.53
CA GLU A 35 13.56 1.78 12.78
C GLU A 35 14.66 0.88 13.37
N TRP A 36 14.43 -0.44 13.37
CA TRP A 36 15.43 -1.43 13.81
C TRP A 36 16.71 -1.41 12.97
N LEU A 37 16.58 -1.21 11.65
CA LEU A 37 17.71 -1.01 10.75
C LEU A 37 18.40 0.37 10.90
N GLY A 38 17.85 1.27 11.72
CA GLY A 38 18.44 2.57 12.02
C GLY A 38 18.20 3.63 10.94
N PHE A 39 17.24 3.43 10.03
CA PHE A 39 16.92 4.44 9.00
C PHE A 39 16.33 5.72 9.59
N TYR A 40 15.55 5.58 10.67
CA TYR A 40 14.99 6.70 11.41
C TYR A 40 14.67 6.27 12.84
N LYS A 41 14.34 7.24 13.70
CA LYS A 41 13.89 7.01 15.08
C LYS A 41 12.49 7.59 15.26
N SER A 42 11.59 6.82 15.85
CA SER A 42 10.26 7.32 16.21
C SER A 42 10.35 8.12 17.51
N ILE A 43 10.21 9.45 17.44
CA ILE A 43 10.44 10.34 18.58
C ILE A 43 9.19 10.49 19.45
N ASN A 44 8.04 10.73 18.81
CA ASN A 44 6.72 10.92 19.45
C ASN A 44 5.58 10.41 18.56
N TRP A 45 5.89 9.50 17.63
CA TRP A 45 4.91 9.01 16.67
C TRP A 45 4.37 7.66 17.09
N ASN A 46 3.05 7.57 17.23
CA ASN A 46 2.39 6.30 17.53
C ASN A 46 2.10 5.55 16.21
N PRO A 47 2.59 4.30 16.04
CA PRO A 47 2.33 3.49 14.84
C PRO A 47 0.84 3.31 14.50
N PHE A 48 -0.06 3.42 15.49
CA PHE A 48 -1.50 3.40 15.26
C PHE A 48 -2.00 4.55 14.35
N PHE A 49 -1.31 5.68 14.30
CA PHE A 49 -1.62 6.76 13.35
C PHE A 49 -1.16 6.45 11.94
N SER A 50 -0.07 5.70 11.77
CA SER A 50 0.41 5.27 10.45
C SER A 50 -0.56 4.32 9.77
N PHE A 51 -1.25 3.47 10.54
CA PHE A 51 -2.17 2.46 10.03
C PHE A 51 -3.27 3.03 9.10
N PRO A 52 -4.13 3.98 9.52
CA PRO A 52 -5.11 4.58 8.62
C PRO A 52 -4.46 5.35 7.46
N ILE A 53 -3.30 5.97 7.67
CA ILE A 53 -2.57 6.67 6.61
C ILE A 53 -2.18 5.70 5.49
N TYR A 54 -1.64 4.52 5.82
CA TYR A 54 -1.31 3.51 4.80
C TYR A 54 -2.54 2.96 4.08
N ILE A 55 -3.69 2.81 4.76
CA ILE A 55 -4.95 2.42 4.14
C ILE A 55 -5.36 3.46 3.08
N PHE A 56 -5.40 4.75 3.43
CA PHE A 56 -5.75 5.81 2.50
C PHE A 56 -4.77 5.89 1.33
N LYS A 57 -3.45 5.80 1.60
CA LYS A 57 -2.41 5.77 0.56
C LYS A 57 -2.66 4.63 -0.44
N PHE A 58 -3.00 3.44 0.05
CA PHE A 58 -3.31 2.31 -0.83
C PHE A 58 -4.55 2.56 -1.66
N LEU A 59 -5.65 3.03 -1.06
CA LEU A 59 -6.92 3.25 -1.76
C LEU A 59 -6.80 4.32 -2.84
N ILE A 60 -6.11 5.43 -2.55
CA ILE A 60 -5.84 6.48 -3.53
C ILE A 60 -5.03 5.91 -4.70
N GLY A 61 -3.93 5.21 -4.41
CA GLY A 61 -3.12 4.58 -5.45
C GLY A 61 -3.90 3.54 -6.27
N TYR A 62 -4.71 2.71 -5.60
CA TYR A 62 -5.54 1.70 -6.25
C TYR A 62 -6.56 2.34 -7.19
N TYR A 63 -7.22 3.42 -6.75
CA TYR A 63 -8.15 4.18 -7.58
C TYR A 63 -7.45 4.81 -8.79
N LEU A 64 -6.29 5.42 -8.57
CA LEU A 64 -5.51 6.03 -9.64
C LEU A 64 -5.08 5.02 -10.69
N VAL A 65 -4.62 3.83 -10.29
CA VAL A 65 -4.11 2.78 -11.20
C VAL A 65 -5.23 1.94 -11.83
N SER A 66 -6.38 1.79 -11.17
CA SER A 66 -7.54 1.04 -11.69
C SER A 66 -8.49 1.92 -12.51
N GLY A 67 -8.24 3.23 -12.59
CA GLY A 67 -9.04 4.16 -13.38
C GLY A 67 -8.94 3.86 -14.88
N LYS A 68 -9.97 4.25 -15.64
CA LYS A 68 -10.07 4.03 -17.10
C LYS A 68 -9.13 4.90 -17.95
N ASN A 69 -8.18 5.60 -17.32
CA ASN A 69 -7.32 6.57 -17.99
C ASN A 69 -6.06 5.95 -18.60
N PHE A 70 -5.87 4.64 -18.47
CA PHE A 70 -4.74 3.94 -19.08
C PHE A 70 -5.18 3.29 -20.37
N GLU A 71 -4.44 3.57 -21.45
CA GLU A 71 -4.55 2.81 -22.68
C GLU A 71 -4.25 1.33 -22.38
N PRO A 72 -5.05 0.40 -22.91
CA PRO A 72 -4.74 -1.02 -22.80
C PRO A 72 -3.36 -1.28 -23.42
N LEU A 73 -2.48 -1.94 -22.66
CA LEU A 73 -1.11 -2.27 -23.10
C LEU A 73 -1.05 -3.22 -24.32
N LEU A 74 -2.19 -3.64 -24.85
CA LEU A 74 -2.32 -4.52 -26.00
C LEU A 74 -3.25 -3.88 -27.04
N GLU A 75 -2.70 -2.96 -27.82
CA GLU A 75 -3.16 -2.72 -29.18
C GLU A 75 -1.96 -2.88 -30.14
N LYS A 76 -2.15 -3.72 -31.16
CA LYS A 76 -1.22 -4.17 -32.23
C LYS A 76 -0.07 -5.13 -31.86
N ARG A 77 -0.37 -6.44 -31.91
CA ARG A 77 0.30 -7.37 -32.84
C ARG A 77 -0.69 -8.39 -33.38
#